data_AF-A0A925Y283-F1
#
_entry.id   AF-A0A925Y283-F1
#
_cell.length_a   1.000
_cell.length_b   1.000
_cell.length_c   1.000
_cell.angle_alpha   90.00
_cell.angle_beta   90.00
_cell.angle_gamma   90.00
#
_symmetry.space_group_name_H-M   'P 1'
#
loop_
_entity.id
_entity.type
_entity.pdbx_description
1 polymer ?
#
loop_
_entity_poly.entity_id
_entity_poly.type
_entity_poly.pdbx_seq_one_letter_code
_entity_poly.pdbx_strand_id
1 'polypeptide(L)' 'MGVDDRLSATGKNLEGKAQEALGNVTGDPKDKAEGKAKQIDASAEHAKEDVKDEAKRRVDNV' A
#
# COMPACT_ATOMS: atom_id res chain seq x y z
N MET A 1 -30.85 -16.31 27.23
CA MET A 1 -29.70 -15.78 26.45
C MET A 1 -28.43 -16.23 27.16
N GLY A 2 -28.07 -17.49 26.92
CA GLY A 2 -27.00 -18.20 27.62
C GLY A 2 -25.76 -18.33 26.73
N VAL A 3 -24.73 -18.97 27.27
CA VAL A 3 -23.42 -19.31 26.68
C VAL A 3 -23.35 -19.55 25.16
N ASP A 4 -24.44 -20.00 24.52
CA ASP A 4 -24.59 -20.18 23.08
C ASP A 4 -24.42 -18.89 22.26
N ASP A 5 -24.95 -17.77 22.78
CA ASP A 5 -24.79 -16.42 22.19
C ASP A 5 -23.33 -15.95 22.28
N ARG A 6 -22.65 -16.26 23.39
CA ARG A 6 -21.24 -15.93 23.60
C ARG A 6 -20.31 -16.79 22.73
N LEU A 7 -20.63 -18.07 22.54
CA LEU A 7 -19.90 -18.95 21.61
C LEU A 7 -20.08 -18.47 20.16
N SER A 8 -21.30 -18.13 19.77
CA SER A 8 -21.61 -17.58 18.44
C SER A 8 -20.89 -16.25 18.20
N ALA A 9 -20.83 -15.37 19.21
CA ALA A 9 -20.07 -14.13 19.13
C ALA A 9 -18.55 -14.38 19.03
N THR A 10 -18.03 -15.39 19.71
CA THR A 10 -16.60 -15.75 19.68
C THR A 10 -16.22 -16.40 18.34
N GLY A 11 -17.08 -17.27 17.79
CA GLY A 11 -16.91 -17.87 16.46
C GLY A 11 -16.91 -16.83 15.34
N LYS A 12 -17.86 -15.88 15.37
CA LYS A 12 -17.91 -14.75 14.43
C LYS A 12 -16.66 -13.86 14.49
N ASN A 13 -16.09 -13.65 15.68
CA ASN A 13 -14.84 -12.91 15.82
C ASN A 13 -13.63 -13.65 15.23
N LEU A 14 -13.61 -14.98 15.32
CA LEU A 14 -12.55 -15.81 14.75
C LEU A 14 -12.63 -15.85 13.22
N GLU A 15 -13.85 -15.98 12.69
CA GLU A 15 -14.14 -15.92 11.25
C GLU A 15 -13.80 -14.53 10.67
N GLY A 16 -14.15 -13.45 11.38
CA GLY A 16 -13.77 -12.09 11.03
C GLY A 16 -12.25 -11.89 10.99
N LYS A 17 -11.52 -12.36 12.01
CA LYS A 17 -10.05 -12.35 12.01
C LYS A 17 -9.44 -13.18 10.89
N ALA A 18 -10.06 -14.30 10.51
CA ALA A 18 -9.61 -15.10 9.38
C ALA A 18 -9.87 -14.39 8.04
N GLN A 19 -11.00 -13.69 7.88
CA GLN A 19 -11.28 -12.82 6.73
C GLN A 19 -10.33 -11.62 6.67
N GLU A 20 -9.99 -11.00 7.80
CA GLU A 20 -9.01 -9.92 7.87
C GLU A 20 -7.60 -10.40 7.51
N ALA A 21 -7.22 -11.59 7.97
CA ALA A 21 -5.95 -12.21 7.58
C ALA A 21 -5.93 -12.58 6.09
N LEU A 22 -7.03 -13.14 5.57
CA LEU A 22 -7.20 -13.40 4.14
C LEU A 22 -7.23 -12.12 3.32
N GLY A 23 -7.80 -11.02 3.80
CA GLY A 23 -7.81 -9.72 3.13
C GLY A 23 -6.42 -9.08 3.08
N ASN A 24 -5.68 -9.12 4.20
CA ASN A 24 -4.29 -8.67 4.24
C ASN A 24 -3.36 -9.54 3.39
N VAL A 25 -3.61 -10.85 3.31
CA VAL A 25 -2.86 -11.78 2.46
C VAL A 25 -3.27 -11.66 0.98
N THR A 26 -4.55 -11.42 0.71
CA THR A 26 -5.10 -11.29 -0.65
C THR A 26 -4.50 -10.10 -1.38
N GLY A 27 -4.15 -9.02 -0.65
CA GLY A 27 -3.38 -7.89 -1.20
C GLY A 27 -3.85 -7.54 -2.60
N ASP A 28 -5.08 -7.00 -2.68
CA ASP A 28 -5.88 -6.88 -3.90
C ASP A 28 -4.99 -6.59 -5.11
N PRO A 29 -5.02 -7.41 -6.18
CA PRO A 29 -4.10 -7.28 -7.31
C PRO A 29 -4.16 -5.89 -7.95
N LYS A 30 -5.28 -5.18 -7.76
CA LYS A 30 -5.46 -3.77 -8.10
C LYS A 30 -4.58 -2.85 -7.24
N ASP A 31 -4.62 -2.94 -5.92
CA ASP A 31 -3.78 -2.15 -5.01
C ASP A 31 -2.28 -2.39 -5.25
N LYS A 32 -1.90 -3.64 -5.53
CA LYS A 32 -0.50 -3.97 -5.86
C LYS A 32 -0.07 -3.39 -7.21
N ALA A 33 -0.97 -3.35 -8.19
CA ALA A 33 -0.72 -2.73 -9.49
C ALA A 33 -0.67 -1.19 -9.38
N GLU A 34 -1.59 -0.57 -8.64
CA GLU A 34 -1.59 0.86 -8.36
C GLU A 34 -0.34 1.28 -7.58
N GLY A 35 0.07 0.49 -6.57
CA GLY A 35 1.30 0.73 -5.82
C GLY A 35 2.54 0.70 -6.71
N LYS A 36 2.61 -0.26 -7.64
CA LYS A 36 3.70 -0.32 -8.63
C LYS A 36 3.66 0.84 -9.62
N ALA A 37 2.49 1.22 -10.11
CA ALA A 37 2.34 2.36 -11.02
C ALA A 37 2.81 3.66 -10.35
N LYS A 38 2.39 3.92 -9.10
CA LYS A 38 2.82 5.09 -8.33
C LYS A 38 4.34 5.11 -8.07
N GLN A 39 4.97 3.94 -7.84
CA GLN A 39 6.43 3.88 -7.70
C GLN A 39 7.17 4.24 -8.99
N ILE A 40 6.62 3.85 -10.15
CA ILE A 40 7.19 4.18 -11.46
C ILE A 40 7.08 5.68 -11.73
N ASP A 41 5.90 6.27 -11.48
CA ASP A 41 5.71 7.72 -11.63
C ASP A 41 6.64 8.51 -10.70
N ALA A 42 6.75 8.11 -9.43
CA ALA A 42 7.66 8.75 -8.48
C ALA A 42 9.13 8.67 -8.93
N SER A 43 9.55 7.51 -9.46
CA SER A 43 10.92 7.35 -9.98
C SER A 43 11.17 8.23 -11.21
N ALA A 44 10.19 8.37 -12.08
CA ALA A 44 10.29 9.23 -13.25
C ALA A 44 10.33 10.72 -12.87
N GLU A 45 9.58 11.13 -11.85
CA GLU A 45 9.59 12.50 -11.33
C GLU A 45 10.92 12.84 -10.68
N HIS A 46 11.46 11.94 -9.83
CA HIS A 46 12.80 12.09 -9.26
C HIS A 46 13.88 12.21 -10.34
N ALA A 47 13.88 11.35 -11.36
CA ALA A 47 14.85 11.43 -12.44
C ALA A 47 14.79 12.76 -13.21
N LYS A 48 13.59 13.32 -13.39
CA LYS A 48 13.43 14.66 -13.99
C LYS A 48 13.96 15.76 -13.08
N GLU A 49 13.74 15.63 -11.78
CA GLU A 49 14.20 16.60 -10.79
C GLU A 49 15.73 16.58 -10.65
N ASP A 50 16.36 15.40 -10.63
CA ASP A 50 17.82 15.24 -10.65
C ASP A 50 18.46 15.90 -11.87
N VAL A 51 17.89 15.68 -13.07
CA VAL A 51 18.39 16.33 -14.30
C VAL A 51 18.24 17.85 -14.22
N LYS A 52 17.15 18.35 -13.64
CA LYS A 52 16.91 19.78 -13.47
C LYS A 52 17.87 20.38 -12.44
N ASP A 53 18.13 19.70 -11.33
CA ASP A 53 19.08 20.12 -10.30
C ASP A 53 20.50 20.16 -10.86
N GLU A 54 20.90 19.15 -11.62
CA GLU A 54 22.23 19.10 -12.25
C GLU A 54 22.40 20.21 -13.31
N ALA A 55 21.39 20.43 -14.16
CA ALA A 55 21.41 21.54 -15.11
C ALA A 55 21.51 22.90 -14.39
N LYS A 56 20.77 23.07 -13.29
CA LYS A 56 20.82 24.30 -12.48
C LYS A 56 22.19 24.49 -11.85
N ARG A 57 22.80 23.44 -11.29
CA ARG A 57 24.17 23.50 -10.73
C ARG A 57 25.23 23.87 -11.77
N ARG A 58 25.07 23.40 -13.01
CA ARG A 58 25.99 23.73 -14.11
C ARG A 58 25.85 25.18 -14.56
N VAL A 59 24.64 25.72 -14.54
CA VAL A 59 24.38 27.15 -14.85
C VAL A 59 24.82 28.07 -13.71
N ASP A 60 24.67 27.66 -12.46
CA ASP A 60 25.05 28.47 -11.27
C ASP A 60 26.58 28.53 -11.04
N ASN A 61 27.34 27.55 -11.57
CA ASN A 61 28.81 27.50 -11.53
C ASN A 61 29.51 28.14 -12.74
N VAL A 62 28.78 28.87 -13.59
CA VAL A 62 29.30 29.67 -14.73
C VAL A 62 29.11 31.16 -14.44
#